data_AF-A0A4U5NHD8-F1
#
_entry.id   AF-A0A4U5NHD8-F1
#
_cell.length_a   1.000
_cell.length_b   1.000
_cell.length_c   1.000
_cell.angle_alpha   90.00
_cell.angle_beta   90.00
_cell.angle_gamma   90.00
#
_symmetry.space_group_name_H-M   'P 1'
#
loop_
_entity.id
_entity.type
_entity.pdbx_description
1 polymer ?
#
loop_
_entity_poly.entity_id
_entity_poly.type
_entity_poly.pdbx_seq_one_letter_code
_entity_poly.pdbx_strand_id
1 'polypeptide(L)'
;MLKMCSPMLEKTCAENFGNRKCNRNCNTLGCGWDGGDCMIGDQQEERLKLKDYVALVLLTTPDGLFASLTPLLMMLNRELKALITVAEDSRKRKLIFHWDNVELAGDLVDWDDPVNASVNPKATLSGLLVKLSVDTNICHEWSWDDCFTDVHSVASYLMTPMVRENFETIGLQLESAFTLEIEDTPHHFYLTLVSAFVAALFVVLFSALLIHTIRRRRSSEQLHSISLHFNHENPETVTVTTEGEDGNPYQQFT
;
A
#
# COMPACT_ATOMS: atom_id res chain seq x y z
N MET A 1 12.13 -26.44 -12.75
CA MET A 1 11.64 -27.67 -13.37
C MET A 1 10.54 -27.27 -14.33
N LEU A 2 10.90 -26.99 -15.59
CA LEU A 2 9.95 -26.82 -16.69
C LEU A 2 9.36 -28.19 -17.06
N LYS A 3 8.59 -28.79 -16.15
CA LYS A 3 7.92 -30.08 -16.37
C LYS A 3 6.47 -29.80 -16.72
N MET A 4 5.99 -30.41 -17.80
CA MET A 4 4.56 -30.45 -18.13
C MET A 4 3.80 -31.23 -17.07
N CYS A 5 2.52 -30.92 -16.85
CA CYS A 5 1.70 -31.71 -15.95
C CYS A 5 1.44 -33.08 -16.56
N SER A 6 1.64 -34.14 -15.78
CA SER A 6 1.28 -35.48 -16.24
C SER A 6 -0.25 -35.58 -16.33
N PRO A 7 -0.82 -36.12 -17.42
CA PRO A 7 -2.27 -36.34 -17.53
C PRO A 7 -2.84 -37.18 -16.37
N MET A 8 -2.02 -38.07 -15.79
CA MET A 8 -2.43 -38.89 -14.63
C MET A 8 -2.48 -38.09 -13.32
N LEU A 9 -1.81 -36.95 -13.25
CA LEU A 9 -1.77 -36.07 -12.07
C LEU A 9 -2.74 -34.89 -12.20
N GLU A 10 -3.13 -34.52 -13.42
CA GLU A 10 -3.89 -33.30 -13.71
C GLU A 10 -5.16 -33.17 -12.85
N LYS A 11 -5.98 -34.22 -12.79
CA LYS A 11 -7.19 -34.23 -11.96
C LYS A 11 -6.87 -34.07 -10.47
N THR A 12 -5.94 -34.86 -9.94
CA THR A 12 -5.56 -34.81 -8.53
C THR A 12 -4.93 -33.47 -8.17
N CYS A 13 -4.15 -32.86 -9.07
CA CYS A 13 -3.57 -31.55 -8.85
C CYS A 13 -4.63 -30.46 -8.86
N ALA A 14 -5.60 -30.51 -9.77
CA ALA A 14 -6.74 -29.59 -9.75
C ALA A 14 -7.55 -29.71 -8.44
N GLU A 15 -7.79 -30.92 -7.93
CA GLU A 15 -8.51 -31.14 -6.67
C GLU A 15 -7.75 -30.65 -5.43
N ASN A 16 -6.41 -30.56 -5.48
CA ASN A 16 -5.57 -30.11 -4.37
C ASN A 16 -5.03 -28.67 -4.54
N PHE A 17 -5.31 -28.02 -5.66
CA PHE A 17 -4.75 -26.72 -5.99
C PHE A 17 -5.14 -25.63 -4.97
N GLY A 18 -4.15 -24.98 -4.35
CA GLY A 18 -4.38 -23.85 -3.46
C GLY A 18 -5.14 -24.22 -2.17
N ASN A 19 -5.08 -25.49 -1.75
CA ASN A 19 -5.76 -26.02 -0.57
C ASN A 19 -4.96 -25.83 0.74
N ARG A 20 -3.82 -25.13 0.67
CA ARG A 20 -2.86 -24.85 1.75
C ARG A 20 -2.11 -26.07 2.26
N LYS A 21 -2.03 -27.15 1.48
CA LYS A 21 -1.25 -28.35 1.81
C LYS A 21 -0.33 -28.70 0.65
N CYS A 22 0.95 -28.36 0.82
CA CYS A 22 1.97 -28.63 -0.20
C CYS A 22 1.98 -30.09 -0.69
N ASN A 23 1.66 -30.26 -1.97
CA ASN A 23 1.81 -31.46 -2.77
C ASN A 23 2.96 -31.27 -3.77
N ARG A 24 4.12 -31.82 -3.42
CA ARG A 24 5.35 -31.69 -4.22
C ARG A 24 5.24 -32.23 -5.66
N ASN A 25 4.32 -33.16 -5.92
CA ASN A 25 4.11 -33.68 -7.28
C ASN A 25 3.36 -32.66 -8.17
N CYS A 26 2.52 -31.83 -7.56
CA CYS A 26 1.77 -30.75 -8.22
C CYS A 26 2.55 -29.43 -8.23
N ASN A 27 3.60 -29.32 -7.41
CA ASN A 27 4.50 -28.17 -7.38
C ASN A 27 5.47 -28.13 -8.58
N THR A 28 4.92 -28.03 -9.79
CA THR A 28 5.67 -27.88 -11.05
C THR A 28 5.01 -26.83 -11.93
N LEU A 29 5.76 -26.21 -12.85
CA LEU A 29 5.21 -25.20 -13.78
C LEU A 29 3.99 -25.72 -14.54
N GLY A 30 4.08 -26.93 -15.08
CA GLY A 30 3.01 -27.50 -15.89
C GLY A 30 1.72 -27.73 -15.12
N CYS A 31 1.80 -28.01 -13.81
CA CYS A 31 0.64 -28.20 -12.93
C CYS A 31 0.26 -26.92 -12.15
N GLY A 32 0.84 -25.76 -12.47
CA GLY A 32 0.50 -24.48 -11.85
C GLY A 32 1.01 -24.30 -10.41
N TRP A 33 2.13 -24.94 -10.04
CA TRP A 33 2.79 -24.78 -8.75
C TRP A 33 1.94 -25.08 -7.51
N ASP A 34 1.03 -26.06 -7.65
CA ASP A 34 0.12 -26.46 -6.56
C ASP A 34 -0.70 -25.29 -5.98
N GLY A 35 -0.92 -24.24 -6.78
CA GLY A 35 -1.61 -23.02 -6.34
C GLY A 35 -0.86 -22.22 -5.28
N GLY A 36 0.46 -22.42 -5.15
CA GLY A 36 1.31 -21.73 -4.17
C GLY A 36 1.40 -22.42 -2.81
N ASP A 37 0.76 -23.58 -2.61
CA ASP A 37 0.71 -24.26 -1.31
C ASP A 37 2.07 -24.71 -0.76
N CYS A 38 3.07 -24.80 -1.63
CA CYS A 38 4.45 -25.14 -1.28
C CYS A 38 5.35 -23.93 -1.00
N MET A 39 4.84 -22.71 -1.19
CA MET A 39 5.55 -21.47 -0.87
C MET A 39 5.29 -21.17 0.61
N ILE A 40 6.18 -21.66 1.49
CA ILE A 40 6.13 -21.38 2.93
C ILE A 40 7.46 -20.73 3.32
N GLY A 41 7.44 -19.43 3.64
CA GLY A 41 8.61 -18.71 4.14
C GLY A 41 8.35 -17.23 4.44
N ASP A 42 8.59 -16.82 5.69
CA ASP A 42 8.45 -15.44 6.16
C ASP A 42 9.31 -14.44 5.35
N GLN A 43 8.70 -13.31 5.00
CA GLN A 43 9.30 -12.03 4.54
C GLN A 43 9.69 -11.86 3.06
N GLN A 44 9.62 -12.89 2.21
CA GLN A 44 9.94 -12.74 0.78
C GLN A 44 8.70 -12.50 -0.10
N GLU A 45 7.52 -12.85 0.40
CA GLU A 45 6.22 -12.87 -0.31
C GLU A 45 5.79 -11.52 -0.91
N GLU A 46 6.11 -10.38 -0.28
CA GLU A 46 5.63 -9.08 -0.77
C GLU A 46 6.53 -8.40 -1.81
N ARG A 47 7.82 -8.76 -1.90
CA ARG A 47 8.78 -7.99 -2.71
C ARG A 47 8.67 -8.23 -4.22
N LEU A 48 8.24 -9.41 -4.63
CA LEU A 48 8.08 -9.79 -6.03
C LEU A 48 6.61 -10.00 -6.42
N LYS A 49 5.69 -9.62 -5.53
CA LYS A 49 4.30 -9.39 -5.89
C LYS A 49 4.23 -8.07 -6.66
N LEU A 50 3.68 -8.12 -7.87
CA LEU A 50 3.52 -6.92 -8.67
C LEU A 50 2.54 -5.98 -7.99
N LYS A 51 2.84 -4.67 -8.02
CA LYS A 51 1.92 -3.64 -7.57
C LYS A 51 0.67 -3.68 -8.48
N ASP A 52 -0.47 -3.35 -7.90
CA ASP A 52 -1.77 -3.27 -8.58
C ASP A 52 -2.35 -4.63 -8.99
N TYR A 53 -3.54 -4.61 -9.58
CA TYR A 53 -4.27 -5.80 -10.00
C TYR A 53 -4.34 -5.90 -11.52
N VAL A 54 -4.36 -7.14 -12.01
CA VAL A 54 -4.89 -7.44 -13.34
C VAL A 54 -6.39 -7.71 -13.18
N ALA A 55 -7.24 -6.95 -13.84
CA ALA A 55 -8.67 -7.17 -13.89
C ALA A 55 -9.05 -7.91 -15.17
N LEU A 56 -9.79 -9.01 -15.04
CA LEU A 56 -10.38 -9.74 -16.15
C LEU A 56 -11.88 -9.52 -16.18
N VAL A 57 -12.45 -9.20 -17.33
CA VAL A 57 -13.89 -9.25 -17.57
C VAL A 57 -14.21 -10.56 -18.29
N LEU A 58 -14.95 -11.42 -17.61
CA LEU A 58 -15.36 -12.73 -18.11
C LEU A 58 -16.86 -12.75 -18.34
N LEU A 59 -17.29 -13.11 -19.55
CA LEU A 59 -18.71 -13.21 -19.90
C LEU A 59 -19.26 -14.56 -19.43
N THR A 60 -19.44 -14.68 -18.11
CA THR A 60 -19.87 -15.91 -17.44
C THR A 60 -20.72 -15.58 -16.21
N THR A 61 -21.41 -16.60 -15.67
CA THR A 61 -22.12 -16.52 -14.39
C THR A 61 -21.17 -16.87 -13.23
N PRO A 62 -21.52 -16.54 -11.97
CA PRO A 62 -20.78 -17.02 -10.80
C PRO A 62 -20.55 -18.54 -10.82
N ASP A 63 -21.58 -19.33 -11.07
CA ASP A 63 -21.49 -20.80 -11.16
C ASP A 63 -20.53 -21.27 -12.26
N GLY A 64 -20.59 -20.61 -13.43
CA GLY A 64 -19.68 -20.91 -14.54
C GLY A 64 -18.23 -20.61 -14.19
N LEU A 65 -17.98 -19.48 -13.52
CA LEU A 65 -16.64 -19.18 -13.02
C LEU A 65 -16.21 -20.14 -11.93
N PHE A 66 -17.08 -20.53 -10.99
CA PHE A 66 -16.73 -21.49 -9.94
C PHE A 66 -16.30 -22.84 -10.50
N ALA A 67 -17.01 -23.32 -11.53
CA ALA A 67 -16.65 -24.57 -12.22
C ALA A 67 -15.27 -24.49 -12.90
N SER A 68 -14.90 -23.31 -13.42
CA SER A 68 -13.67 -23.11 -14.21
C SER A 68 -12.55 -22.35 -13.48
N LEU A 69 -12.72 -21.97 -12.21
CA LEU A 69 -11.76 -21.11 -11.51
C LEU A 69 -10.40 -21.79 -11.32
N THR A 70 -10.39 -23.05 -10.87
CA THR A 70 -9.14 -23.79 -10.72
C THR A 70 -8.45 -24.02 -12.07
N PRO A 71 -9.12 -24.53 -13.12
CA PRO A 71 -8.56 -24.59 -14.47
C PRO A 71 -8.00 -23.25 -14.97
N LEU A 72 -8.72 -22.14 -14.71
CA LEU A 72 -8.30 -20.79 -15.05
C LEU A 72 -6.99 -20.42 -14.38
N LEU A 73 -6.90 -20.54 -13.05
CA LEU A 73 -5.68 -20.17 -12.31
C LEU A 73 -4.51 -21.09 -12.66
N MET A 74 -4.73 -22.39 -12.84
CA MET A 74 -3.69 -23.32 -13.31
C MET A 74 -3.16 -22.94 -14.70
N MET A 75 -4.06 -22.62 -15.63
CA MET A 75 -3.70 -22.17 -16.97
C MET A 75 -2.90 -20.87 -16.91
N LEU A 76 -3.39 -19.86 -16.18
CA LEU A 76 -2.70 -18.58 -16.04
C LEU A 76 -1.32 -18.71 -15.39
N ASN A 77 -1.16 -19.56 -14.36
CA ASN A 77 0.13 -19.82 -13.74
C ASN A 77 1.16 -20.36 -14.74
N ARG A 78 0.71 -21.22 -15.65
CA ARG A 78 1.55 -21.81 -16.70
C ARG A 78 1.88 -20.79 -17.79
N GLU A 79 0.88 -20.08 -18.31
CA GLU A 79 1.05 -19.11 -19.40
C GLU A 79 1.92 -17.92 -18.96
N LEU A 80 1.74 -17.44 -17.73
CA LEU A 80 2.47 -16.28 -17.20
C LEU A 80 3.76 -16.63 -16.45
N LYS A 81 4.00 -17.93 -16.19
CA LYS A 81 5.09 -18.43 -15.33
C LYS A 81 5.16 -17.76 -13.95
N ALA A 82 4.02 -17.29 -13.46
CA ALA A 82 3.86 -16.58 -12.20
C ALA A 82 2.83 -17.30 -11.33
N LEU A 83 2.77 -16.99 -10.04
CA LEU A 83 1.66 -17.41 -9.20
C LEU A 83 0.54 -16.37 -9.30
N ILE A 84 -0.59 -16.79 -9.84
CA ILE A 84 -1.78 -15.98 -10.05
C ILE A 84 -2.84 -16.43 -9.05
N THR A 85 -3.34 -15.47 -8.29
CA THR A 85 -4.41 -15.70 -7.30
C THR A 85 -5.52 -14.68 -7.48
N VAL A 86 -6.75 -15.05 -7.13
CA VAL A 86 -7.82 -14.07 -6.99
C VAL A 86 -7.45 -13.15 -5.83
N ALA A 87 -7.42 -11.84 -6.08
CA ALA A 87 -7.09 -10.87 -5.05
C ALA A 87 -8.10 -10.96 -3.90
N GLU A 88 -7.65 -10.68 -2.68
CA GLU A 88 -8.48 -10.70 -1.48
C GLU A 88 -8.54 -9.32 -0.84
N ASP A 89 -9.68 -8.96 -0.25
CA ASP A 89 -9.78 -7.79 0.62
C ASP A 89 -9.19 -8.04 2.02
N SER A 90 -9.22 -7.02 2.88
CA SER A 90 -8.79 -7.11 4.27
C SER A 90 -9.58 -8.12 5.11
N ARG A 91 -10.74 -8.58 4.62
CA ARG A 91 -11.59 -9.61 5.24
C ARG A 91 -11.41 -10.98 4.60
N LYS A 92 -10.39 -11.17 3.74
CA LYS A 92 -10.12 -12.42 3.01
C LYS A 92 -11.24 -12.83 2.06
N ARG A 93 -12.05 -11.88 1.60
CA ARG A 93 -13.04 -12.11 0.55
C ARG A 93 -12.38 -11.94 -0.80
N LYS A 94 -12.61 -12.90 -1.68
CA LYS A 94 -12.14 -12.87 -3.06
C LYS A 94 -12.81 -11.73 -3.82
N LEU A 95 -12.00 -10.91 -4.49
CA LEU A 95 -12.39 -9.70 -5.18
C LEU A 95 -12.94 -10.01 -6.58
N ILE A 96 -14.14 -10.57 -6.61
CA ILE A 96 -14.92 -10.82 -7.82
C ILE A 96 -16.19 -10.00 -7.74
N PHE A 97 -16.47 -9.26 -8.80
CA PHE A 97 -17.58 -8.32 -8.86
C PHE A 97 -18.48 -8.68 -10.03
N HIS A 98 -19.78 -8.40 -9.89
CA HIS A 98 -20.64 -8.35 -11.06
C HIS A 98 -20.16 -7.25 -12.00
N TRP A 99 -20.21 -7.52 -13.30
CA TRP A 99 -19.80 -6.59 -14.34
C TRP A 99 -20.90 -6.44 -15.37
N ASP A 100 -21.11 -5.24 -15.86
CA ASP A 100 -21.89 -5.00 -17.06
C ASP A 100 -21.29 -3.87 -17.91
N ASN A 101 -21.82 -3.67 -19.11
CA ASN A 101 -21.31 -2.65 -20.02
C ASN A 101 -21.71 -1.19 -19.67
N VAL A 102 -22.36 -0.98 -18.53
CA VAL A 102 -22.74 0.34 -17.99
C VAL A 102 -21.88 0.70 -16.78
N GLU A 103 -21.59 -0.27 -15.91
CA GLU A 103 -20.82 -0.12 -14.68
C GLU A 103 -19.61 -1.07 -14.65
N LEU A 104 -18.42 -0.48 -14.46
CA LEU A 104 -17.15 -1.22 -14.51
C LEU A 104 -17.00 -2.26 -13.38
N ALA A 105 -17.58 -2.02 -12.21
CA ALA A 105 -17.57 -2.99 -11.11
C ALA A 105 -18.79 -2.74 -10.23
N GLY A 106 -19.78 -3.63 -10.33
CA GLY A 106 -20.98 -3.62 -9.49
C GLY A 106 -20.72 -4.30 -8.14
N ASP A 107 -21.74 -4.99 -7.62
CA ASP A 107 -21.66 -5.64 -6.32
C ASP A 107 -20.61 -6.76 -6.28
N LEU A 108 -19.95 -6.90 -5.12
CA LEU A 108 -19.05 -8.02 -4.83
C LEU A 108 -19.87 -9.31 -4.83
N VAL A 109 -19.42 -10.32 -5.57
CA VAL A 109 -20.04 -11.65 -5.60
C VAL A 109 -19.90 -12.30 -4.23
N ASP A 110 -21.02 -12.67 -3.63
CA ASP A 110 -21.03 -13.54 -2.47
C ASP A 110 -20.78 -14.99 -2.91
N TRP A 111 -19.73 -15.61 -2.37
CA TRP A 111 -19.37 -16.99 -2.69
C TRP A 111 -20.33 -18.00 -2.07
N ASP A 112 -21.00 -17.61 -0.99
CA ASP A 112 -21.95 -18.45 -0.25
C ASP A 112 -23.41 -18.26 -0.73
N ASP A 113 -23.70 -17.17 -1.44
CA ASP A 113 -25.01 -16.89 -2.07
C ASP A 113 -24.86 -16.22 -3.46
N PRO A 114 -24.58 -17.01 -4.51
CA PRO A 114 -24.30 -16.47 -5.85
C PRO A 114 -25.54 -15.98 -6.62
N VAL A 115 -26.74 -16.07 -6.04
CA VAL A 115 -28.00 -15.94 -6.80
C VAL A 115 -28.51 -14.49 -6.91
N ASN A 116 -28.01 -13.58 -6.06
CA ASN A 116 -28.56 -12.22 -5.97
C ASN A 116 -27.66 -11.16 -6.63
N ALA A 117 -27.47 -11.27 -7.95
CA ALA A 117 -26.92 -10.17 -8.73
C ALA A 117 -28.03 -9.14 -9.01
N SER A 118 -27.84 -7.87 -8.60
CA SER A 118 -28.69 -6.78 -9.07
C SER A 118 -28.50 -6.61 -10.57
N VAL A 119 -29.45 -7.09 -11.38
CA VAL A 119 -29.39 -6.95 -12.84
C VAL A 119 -29.70 -5.50 -13.21
N ASN A 120 -28.76 -4.83 -13.86
CA ASN A 120 -28.98 -3.51 -14.41
C ASN A 120 -29.87 -3.63 -15.67
N PRO A 121 -31.09 -3.07 -15.68
CA PRO A 121 -32.02 -3.23 -16.80
C PRO A 121 -31.56 -2.52 -18.09
N LYS A 122 -30.52 -1.67 -18.01
CA LYS A 122 -29.92 -1.00 -19.18
C LYS A 122 -28.72 -1.75 -19.75
N ALA A 123 -28.20 -2.75 -19.04
CA ALA A 123 -27.09 -3.55 -19.51
C ALA A 123 -27.51 -4.43 -20.68
N THR A 124 -26.69 -4.45 -21.73
CA THR A 124 -26.84 -5.36 -22.87
C THR A 124 -25.83 -6.51 -22.82
N LEU A 125 -24.77 -6.34 -22.02
CA LEU A 125 -23.74 -7.34 -21.80
C LEU A 125 -23.41 -7.36 -20.31
N SER A 126 -23.32 -8.57 -19.74
CA SER A 126 -23.05 -8.80 -18.33
C SER A 126 -22.08 -9.96 -18.15
N GLY A 127 -21.37 -9.95 -17.04
CA GLY A 127 -20.39 -10.96 -16.69
C GLY A 127 -19.82 -10.71 -15.30
N LEU A 128 -18.56 -11.08 -15.12
CA LEU A 128 -17.83 -10.92 -13.88
C LEU A 128 -16.53 -10.18 -14.11
N LEU A 129 -16.21 -9.25 -13.22
CA LEU A 129 -14.89 -8.67 -13.09
C LEU A 129 -14.12 -9.41 -12.01
N VAL A 130 -13.00 -10.02 -12.37
CA VAL A 130 -12.11 -10.76 -11.47
C VAL A 130 -10.82 -9.98 -11.28
N LYS A 131 -10.53 -9.53 -10.06
CA LYS A 131 -9.23 -8.92 -9.73
C LYS A 131 -8.22 -10.03 -9.40
N LEU A 132 -7.09 -10.02 -10.10
CA LEU A 132 -6.01 -10.97 -9.92
C LEU A 132 -4.78 -10.30 -9.31
N SER A 133 -4.17 -10.99 -8.36
CA SER A 133 -2.84 -10.72 -7.84
C SER A 133 -1.81 -11.53 -8.63
N VAL A 134 -0.68 -10.90 -8.97
CA VAL A 134 0.42 -11.53 -9.70
C VAL A 134 1.67 -11.57 -8.82
N ASP A 135 2.16 -12.76 -8.52
CA ASP A 135 3.39 -12.99 -7.78
C ASP A 135 4.44 -13.66 -8.67
N THR A 136 5.55 -12.97 -8.91
CA THR A 136 6.63 -13.42 -9.79
C THR A 136 7.80 -14.06 -9.06
N ASN A 137 7.71 -14.28 -7.74
CA ASN A 137 8.72 -14.98 -6.94
C ASN A 137 9.16 -16.28 -7.62
N ILE A 138 8.18 -17.11 -8.04
CA ILE A 138 8.47 -18.39 -8.69
C ILE A 138 9.23 -18.20 -10.00
N CYS A 139 8.91 -17.16 -10.79
CA CYS A 139 9.58 -16.90 -12.05
C CYS A 139 11.08 -16.61 -11.83
N HIS A 140 11.38 -15.77 -10.84
CA HIS A 140 12.75 -15.37 -10.50
C HIS A 140 13.61 -16.51 -9.94
N GLU A 141 13.02 -17.61 -9.46
CA GLU A 141 13.78 -18.82 -9.12
C GLU A 141 14.39 -19.51 -10.36
N TRP A 142 13.84 -19.30 -11.56
CA TRP A 142 14.26 -20.02 -12.77
C TRP A 142 14.99 -19.15 -13.78
N SER A 143 14.50 -17.94 -14.03
CA SER A 143 15.05 -17.05 -15.05
C SER A 143 14.68 -15.61 -14.74
N TRP A 144 15.65 -14.82 -14.31
CA TRP A 144 15.41 -13.43 -13.87
C TRP A 144 14.94 -12.51 -15.01
N ASP A 145 15.39 -12.76 -16.24
CA ASP A 145 15.14 -11.88 -17.39
C ASP A 145 13.81 -12.18 -18.12
N ASP A 146 13.14 -13.29 -17.79
CA ASP A 146 11.90 -13.72 -18.47
C ASP A 146 10.61 -13.34 -17.71
N CYS A 147 10.72 -12.66 -16.57
CA CYS A 147 9.59 -12.36 -15.69
C CYS A 147 8.91 -11.05 -16.06
N PHE A 148 7.58 -11.03 -15.96
CA PHE A 148 6.83 -9.78 -15.99
C PHE A 148 7.23 -8.89 -14.81
N THR A 149 7.37 -7.60 -15.06
CA THR A 149 7.77 -6.61 -14.05
C THR A 149 6.63 -5.69 -13.63
N ASP A 150 5.50 -5.72 -14.34
CA ASP A 150 4.33 -4.89 -14.09
C ASP A 150 3.03 -5.55 -14.59
N VAL A 151 1.90 -5.20 -13.97
CA VAL A 151 0.59 -5.77 -14.31
C VAL A 151 0.04 -5.31 -15.66
N HIS A 152 0.54 -4.20 -16.23
CA HIS A 152 0.11 -3.70 -17.54
C HIS A 152 0.63 -4.60 -18.66
N SER A 153 1.88 -5.03 -18.57
CA SER A 153 2.51 -6.02 -19.45
C SER A 153 1.77 -7.36 -19.39
N VAL A 154 1.35 -7.79 -18.20
CA VAL A 154 0.54 -9.01 -18.02
C VAL A 154 -0.83 -8.86 -18.70
N ALA A 155 -1.57 -7.79 -18.42
CA ALA A 155 -2.89 -7.54 -19.01
C ALA A 155 -2.83 -7.50 -20.55
N SER A 156 -1.81 -6.85 -21.11
CA SER A 156 -1.57 -6.78 -22.55
C SER A 156 -1.29 -8.16 -23.16
N TYR A 157 -0.48 -8.98 -22.46
CA TYR A 157 -0.17 -10.34 -22.91
C TYR A 157 -1.41 -11.26 -22.90
N LEU A 158 -2.27 -11.16 -21.88
CA LEU A 158 -3.50 -11.95 -21.80
C LEU A 158 -4.48 -11.67 -22.94
N MET A 159 -4.41 -10.49 -23.54
CA MET A 159 -5.27 -10.11 -24.68
C MET A 159 -4.76 -10.65 -26.03
N THR A 160 -3.61 -11.31 -26.07
CA THR A 160 -3.09 -11.94 -27.29
C THR A 160 -4.03 -13.07 -27.76
N PRO A 161 -4.14 -13.32 -29.08
CA PRO A 161 -5.06 -14.33 -29.61
C PRO A 161 -4.84 -15.73 -29.03
N MET A 162 -3.57 -16.13 -28.86
CA MET A 162 -3.19 -17.42 -28.31
C MET A 162 -3.70 -17.61 -26.87
N VAL A 163 -3.51 -16.61 -26.01
CA VAL A 163 -3.95 -16.71 -24.62
C VAL A 163 -5.47 -16.63 -24.54
N ARG A 164 -6.12 -15.77 -25.35
CA ARG A 164 -7.58 -15.68 -25.42
C ARG A 164 -8.22 -17.02 -25.81
N GLU A 165 -7.65 -17.75 -26.76
CA GLU A 165 -8.12 -19.09 -27.15
C GLU A 165 -8.07 -20.07 -25.97
N ASN A 166 -7.04 -20.00 -25.12
CA ASN A 166 -6.96 -20.85 -23.92
C ASN A 166 -8.12 -20.62 -22.94
N PHE A 167 -8.67 -19.40 -22.82
CA PHE A 167 -9.86 -19.16 -22.00
C PHE A 167 -11.08 -19.92 -22.55
N GLU A 168 -11.26 -19.93 -23.87
CA GLU A 168 -12.37 -20.62 -24.52
C GLU A 168 -12.29 -22.14 -24.30
N THR A 169 -11.07 -22.71 -24.28
CA THR A 169 -10.88 -24.16 -24.02
C THR A 169 -11.35 -24.61 -22.64
N ILE A 170 -11.38 -23.70 -21.65
CA ILE A 170 -11.87 -23.95 -20.29
C ILE A 170 -13.29 -23.41 -20.06
N GLY A 171 -14.01 -23.09 -21.15
CA GLY A 171 -15.40 -22.64 -21.10
C GLY A 171 -15.59 -21.21 -20.60
N LEU A 172 -14.55 -20.37 -20.66
CA LEU A 172 -14.62 -18.96 -20.27
C LEU A 172 -14.43 -18.05 -21.48
N GLN A 173 -15.23 -17.00 -21.59
CA GLN A 173 -15.06 -15.98 -22.61
C GLN A 173 -14.43 -14.74 -22.00
N LEU A 174 -13.15 -14.50 -22.32
CA LEU A 174 -12.45 -13.27 -21.93
C LEU A 174 -12.89 -12.12 -22.85
N GLU A 175 -13.58 -11.13 -22.29
CA GLU A 175 -13.94 -9.90 -22.99
C GLU A 175 -12.73 -8.96 -23.02
N SER A 176 -12.23 -8.61 -21.83
CA SER A 176 -11.13 -7.66 -21.66
C SER A 176 -10.23 -8.00 -20.48
N ALA A 177 -8.97 -7.57 -20.56
CA ALA A 177 -8.02 -7.57 -19.46
C ALA A 177 -7.36 -6.18 -19.37
N PHE A 178 -7.33 -5.61 -18.17
CA PHE A 178 -6.76 -4.29 -17.92
C PHE A 178 -6.21 -4.19 -16.49
N THR A 179 -5.60 -3.07 -16.14
CA THR A 179 -5.00 -2.84 -14.81
C THR A 179 -5.95 -2.08 -13.90
N LEU A 180 -6.01 -2.47 -12.63
CA LEU A 180 -6.69 -1.70 -11.58
C LEU A 180 -5.72 -1.39 -10.47
N GLU A 181 -5.54 -0.10 -10.19
CA GLU A 181 -4.66 0.37 -9.13
C GLU A 181 -5.19 -0.04 -7.75
N ILE A 182 -4.27 -0.38 -6.85
CA ILE A 182 -4.60 -0.51 -5.43
C ILE A 182 -4.84 0.89 -4.88
N GLU A 183 -5.98 1.11 -4.21
CA GLU A 183 -6.21 2.35 -3.47
C GLU A 183 -5.17 2.46 -2.35
N ASP A 184 -4.09 3.20 -2.60
CA ASP A 184 -3.11 3.55 -1.58
C ASP A 184 -3.82 4.43 -0.53
N THR A 185 -4.06 3.90 0.67
CA THR A 185 -4.45 4.75 1.80
C THR A 185 -3.35 5.80 1.96
N PRO A 186 -3.65 7.11 2.00
CA PRO A 186 -2.63 8.12 1.79
C PRO A 186 -1.68 8.19 2.98
N HIS A 187 -0.61 7.40 2.96
CA HIS A 187 0.54 7.53 3.86
C HIS A 187 1.11 8.96 3.81
N HIS A 188 0.99 9.62 2.65
CA HIS A 188 1.31 11.04 2.49
C HIS A 188 0.48 11.95 3.37
N PHE A 189 -0.81 11.67 3.58
CA PHE A 189 -1.67 12.48 4.44
C PHE A 189 -1.23 12.39 5.91
N TYR A 190 -0.84 11.19 6.36
CA TYR A 190 -0.32 11.02 7.72
C TYR A 190 1.03 11.72 7.91
N LEU A 191 1.95 11.59 6.94
CA LEU A 191 3.26 12.25 6.99
C LEU A 191 3.16 13.79 6.95
N THR A 192 2.21 14.35 6.18
CA THR A 192 1.98 15.81 6.16
C THR A 192 1.41 16.30 7.49
N LEU A 193 0.48 15.57 8.09
CA LEU A 193 -0.05 15.91 9.43
C LEU A 193 1.03 15.84 10.52
N VAL A 194 1.84 14.77 10.52
CA VAL A 194 2.92 14.61 11.50
C VAL A 194 3.98 15.71 11.34
N SER A 195 4.39 16.02 10.10
CA SER A 195 5.38 17.08 9.86
C SER A 195 4.86 18.47 10.24
N ALA A 196 3.59 18.78 9.97
CA ALA A 196 2.95 20.01 10.41
C ALA A 196 2.91 20.14 11.94
N PHE A 197 2.61 19.05 12.65
CA PHE A 197 2.60 19.02 14.12
C PHE A 197 4.00 19.25 14.72
N VAL A 198 5.02 18.59 14.16
CA VAL A 198 6.42 18.78 14.60
C VAL A 198 6.89 20.21 14.34
N ALA A 199 6.55 20.81 13.19
CA ALA A 199 6.86 22.20 12.89
C ALA A 199 6.20 23.17 13.87
N ALA A 200 4.92 22.95 14.22
CA ALA A 200 4.21 23.77 15.19
C ALA A 200 4.87 23.71 16.58
N LEU A 201 5.26 22.51 17.04
CA LEU A 201 5.99 22.34 18.30
C LEU A 201 7.33 23.08 18.29
N PHE A 202 8.06 23.03 17.18
CA PHE A 202 9.31 23.78 17.04
C PHE A 202 9.10 25.29 17.17
N VAL A 203 8.04 25.85 16.56
CA VAL A 203 7.70 27.28 16.66
C VAL A 203 7.34 27.65 18.11
N VAL A 204 6.59 26.81 18.81
CA VAL A 204 6.23 27.03 20.22
C VAL A 204 7.47 26.98 21.12
N LEU A 205 8.34 25.99 20.95
CA LEU A 205 9.57 25.87 21.73
C LEU A 205 10.53 27.03 21.45
N PHE A 206 10.69 27.43 20.18
CA PHE A 206 11.56 28.53 19.80
C PHE A 206 11.05 29.87 20.34
N SER A 207 9.73 30.13 20.25
CA SER A 207 9.13 31.33 20.84
C SER A 207 9.25 31.35 22.36
N ALA A 208 9.08 30.21 23.04
CA ALA A 208 9.30 30.11 24.48
C ALA A 208 10.77 30.40 24.87
N LEU A 209 11.74 29.88 24.11
CA LEU A 209 13.17 30.15 24.31
C LEU A 209 13.52 31.63 24.05
N LEU A 210 12.96 32.24 23.00
CA LEU A 210 13.10 33.68 22.74
C LEU A 210 12.53 34.52 23.89
N ILE A 211 11.33 34.20 24.37
CA ILE A 211 10.73 34.89 25.51
C ILE A 211 11.60 34.71 26.76
N HIS A 212 12.15 33.51 26.99
CA HIS A 212 13.02 33.26 28.13
C HIS A 212 14.32 34.07 28.04
N THR A 213 14.97 34.11 26.87
CA THR A 213 16.22 34.89 26.68
C THR A 213 15.99 36.39 26.83
N ILE A 214 14.88 36.92 26.30
CA ILE A 214 14.48 38.32 26.47
C ILE A 214 14.24 38.64 27.95
N ARG A 215 13.47 37.79 28.67
CA ARG A 215 13.22 37.98 30.11
C ARG A 215 14.50 37.95 30.93
N ARG A 216 15.41 37.02 30.63
CA ARG A 216 16.71 36.90 31.32
C ARG A 216 17.62 38.08 31.04
N ARG A 217 17.59 38.64 29.82
CA ARG A 217 18.35 39.85 29.49
C ARG A 217 17.79 41.08 30.21
N ARG A 218 16.46 41.20 30.29
CA ARG A 218 15.76 42.29 30.98
C ARG A 218 15.96 42.29 32.50
N SER A 219 16.08 41.12 33.13
CA SER A 219 16.46 41.03 34.55
C SER A 219 17.91 41.43 34.81
N SER A 220 18.79 41.32 33.80
CA SER A 220 20.18 41.77 33.90
C SER A 220 20.35 43.28 33.70
N GLU A 221 19.34 43.96 33.13
CA GLU A 221 19.26 45.43 33.01
C GLU A 221 18.39 46.04 34.12
N GLN A 222 18.51 45.57 35.37
CA GLN A 222 17.91 46.30 36.48
C GLN A 222 18.66 47.62 36.69
N LEU A 223 17.88 48.70 36.65
CA LEU A 223 18.26 50.10 36.86
C LEU A 223 19.15 50.26 38.11
N HIS A 224 20.37 50.77 37.93
CA HIS A 224 21.09 51.38 39.05
C HIS A 224 20.33 52.65 39.43
N SER A 225 19.88 52.76 40.68
CA SER A 225 19.38 54.04 41.18
C SER A 225 20.60 54.97 41.29
N ILE A 226 20.53 56.12 40.63
CA ILE A 226 21.57 57.15 40.69
C ILE A 226 21.06 58.24 41.63
N SER A 227 21.67 58.37 42.79
CA SER A 227 21.39 59.43 43.75
C SER A 227 22.50 60.48 43.70
N LEU A 228 22.11 61.76 43.65
CA LEU A 228 23.02 62.91 43.64
C LEU A 228 22.92 63.63 44.98
N HIS A 229 24.05 63.72 45.69
CA HIS A 229 24.16 64.49 46.91
C HIS A 229 24.99 65.76 46.69
N PHE A 230 24.37 66.91 46.94
CA PHE A 230 25.01 68.22 46.84
C PHE A 230 25.58 68.62 48.19
N ASN A 231 26.86 68.99 48.24
CA ASN A 231 27.51 69.39 49.47
C ASN A 231 27.15 70.85 49.83
N HIS A 232 26.53 71.04 50.99
CA HIS A 232 26.09 72.37 51.45
C HIS A 232 27.23 73.26 51.96
N GLU A 233 28.40 72.71 52.30
CA GLU A 233 29.57 73.49 52.73
C GLU A 233 30.49 73.90 51.57
N ASN A 234 30.44 73.18 50.45
CA ASN A 234 31.20 73.51 49.23
C ASN A 234 30.34 73.27 47.97
N PRO A 235 29.68 74.32 47.43
CA PRO A 235 28.66 74.18 46.39
C PRO A 235 29.19 73.71 45.03
N GLU A 236 30.51 73.61 44.84
CA GLU A 236 31.13 73.11 43.60
C GLU A 236 31.32 71.58 43.58
N THR A 237 31.01 70.89 44.68
CA THR A 237 31.19 69.43 44.80
C THR A 237 29.87 68.68 44.83
N VAL A 238 29.71 67.70 43.94
CA VAL A 238 28.52 66.86 43.81
C VAL A 238 28.95 65.40 43.87
N THR A 239 28.44 64.66 44.85
CA THR A 239 28.74 63.22 44.97
C THR A 239 27.67 62.41 44.26
N VAL A 240 28.11 61.53 43.37
CA VAL A 240 27.23 60.58 42.68
C VAL A 240 27.38 59.20 43.32
N THR A 241 26.27 58.63 43.76
CA THR A 241 26.21 57.26 44.28
C THR A 241 25.31 56.39 43.41
N THR A 242 25.82 55.22 43.05
CA THR A 242 25.05 54.17 42.37
C THR A 242 24.82 53.00 43.33
N GLU A 243 23.57 52.63 43.55
CA GLU A 243 23.20 51.47 44.38
C GLU A 243 22.85 50.26 43.51
N GLY A 244 23.37 49.10 43.89
CA GLY A 244 22.92 47.80 43.37
C GLY A 244 21.83 47.17 44.24
N GLU A 245 21.27 46.06 43.76
CA GLU A 245 20.08 45.39 44.34
C GLU A 245 20.29 44.87 45.78
N ASP A 246 21.55 44.80 46.24
CA ASP A 246 22.01 44.41 47.57
C ASP A 246 22.11 45.58 48.57
N GLY A 247 21.75 46.80 48.15
CA GLY A 247 21.73 47.99 49.01
C GLY A 247 23.12 48.53 49.39
N ASN A 248 24.17 48.00 48.75
CA ASN A 248 25.54 48.44 48.96
C ASN A 248 25.99 49.35 47.80
N PRO A 249 26.66 50.48 48.07
CA PRO A 249 27.08 51.41 47.03
C PRO A 249 28.20 50.80 46.18
N TYR A 250 28.04 50.85 44.85
CA TYR A 250 29.01 50.26 43.92
C TYR A 250 30.22 51.17 43.68
N GLN A 251 30.06 52.49 43.65
CA GLN A 251 31.13 53.46 43.43
C GLN A 251 30.71 54.87 43.88
N GLN A 252 31.65 55.62 44.46
CA GLN A 252 31.52 57.05 44.76
C GLN A 252 32.44 57.86 43.83
N PHE A 253 31.87 58.86 43.16
CA PHE A 253 32.61 59.85 42.38
C PHE A 253 32.41 61.22 43.03
N THR A 254 33.49 62.00 43.16
CA THR A 254 33.50 63.35 43.75
C THR A 254 33.87 64.38 42.70
#